data_AF-A0AAW6SRQ0-F1
#
_entry.id   AF-A0AAW6SRQ0-F1
#
_cell.length_a   1.000
_cell.length_b   1.000
_cell.length_c   1.000
_cell.angle_alpha   90.00
_cell.angle_beta   90.00
_cell.angle_gamma   90.00
#
_symmetry.space_group_name_H-M   'P 1'
#
loop_
_entity.id
_entity.type
_entity.pdbx_description
1 polymer ?
#
loop_
_entity_poly.entity_id
_entity_poly.type
_entity_poly.pdbx_seq_one_letter_code
_entity_poly.pdbx_strand_id
1 'polypeptide(L)'
;GEVTVSGLEADATWEYTTDGGSNWIGGTGTTFTLDEGVYADGVVQIRQTDVAGNVSDSVNLGDVTVDATIAAPSLALTTDTNVTDDGITSNGEVTVSG
;
A
#
# COMPACT_ATOMS: atom_id res chain seq x y z
N GLY A 1 1.13 1.72 0.69
CA GLY A 1 1.37 2.62 -0.46
C GLY A 1 1.51 4.04 0.02
N GLU A 2 2.47 4.81 -0.51
CA GLU A 2 2.61 6.23 -0.18
C GLU A 2 1.72 7.09 -1.08
N VAL A 3 1.02 8.04 -0.47
CA VAL A 3 0.21 9.05 -1.15
C VAL A 3 0.85 10.41 -0.94
N THR A 4 1.02 11.17 -2.04
CA THR A 4 1.48 12.55 -1.99
C THR A 4 0.30 13.51 -2.06
N VAL A 5 0.28 14.47 -1.14
CA VAL A 5 -0.71 15.56 -1.08
C VAL A 5 -0.05 16.83 -1.61
N SER A 6 -0.74 17.51 -2.53
CA SER A 6 -0.26 18.75 -3.16
C SER A 6 -1.32 19.83 -3.09
N GLY A 7 -0.92 21.10 -3.30
CA GLY A 7 -1.85 22.24 -3.24
C GLY A 7 -2.26 22.63 -1.82
N LEU A 8 -1.46 22.28 -0.82
CA LEU A 8 -1.65 22.74 0.56
C LEU A 8 -1.33 24.22 0.67
N GLU A 9 -2.24 24.99 1.25
CA GLU A 9 -2.01 26.39 1.57
C GLU A 9 -0.95 26.52 2.68
N ALA A 10 -0.14 27.59 2.63
CA ALA A 10 0.84 27.84 3.67
C ALA A 10 0.15 28.04 5.03
N ASP A 11 0.73 27.44 6.07
CA ASP A 11 0.23 27.49 7.45
C ASP A 11 -1.16 26.84 7.68
N ALA A 12 -1.76 26.23 6.65
CA ALA A 12 -2.96 25.41 6.78
C ALA A 12 -2.66 24.05 7.41
N THR A 13 -3.67 23.44 8.02
CA THR A 13 -3.64 22.03 8.42
C THR A 13 -4.36 21.19 7.38
N TRP A 14 -4.01 19.91 7.28
CA TRP A 14 -4.73 18.98 6.44
C TRP A 14 -4.91 17.64 7.13
N GLU A 15 -5.94 16.93 6.70
CA GLU A 15 -6.34 15.67 7.27
C GLU A 15 -6.86 14.75 6.16
N TYR A 16 -6.79 13.45 6.42
CA TYR A 16 -7.29 12.42 5.53
C TYR A 16 -8.16 11.42 6.30
N THR A 17 -9.00 10.70 5.58
CA THR A 17 -9.81 9.60 6.10
C THR A 17 -9.53 8.34 5.30
N THR A 18 -9.68 7.20 5.94
CA THR A 18 -9.65 5.87 5.29
C THR A 18 -10.90 5.06 5.64
N ASP A 19 -11.95 5.71 6.14
CA ASP A 19 -13.21 5.11 6.59
C ASP A 19 -14.45 5.88 6.10
N GLY A 20 -14.30 6.57 4.97
CA GLY A 20 -15.40 7.31 4.33
C GLY A 20 -15.81 8.58 5.08
N GLY A 21 -14.88 9.19 5.82
CA GLY A 21 -15.09 10.45 6.54
C GLY A 21 -15.67 10.29 7.94
N SER A 22 -15.71 9.08 8.48
CA SER A 22 -16.16 8.82 9.85
C SER A 22 -15.13 9.30 10.87
N ASN A 23 -13.85 9.09 10.58
CA ASN A 23 -12.72 9.62 11.31
C ASN A 23 -11.75 10.31 10.37
N TRP A 24 -11.16 11.41 10.85
CA TRP A 24 -10.15 12.15 10.14
C TRP A 24 -8.84 12.16 10.92
N ILE A 25 -7.75 11.91 10.21
CA ILE A 25 -6.40 11.75 10.72
C ILE A 25 -5.59 12.95 10.23
N GLY A 26 -4.98 13.69 11.16
CA GLY A 26 -4.13 14.83 10.83
C GLY A 26 -2.90 14.39 10.04
N GLY A 27 -2.68 14.99 8.89
CA GLY A 27 -1.50 14.79 8.07
C GLY A 27 -0.28 15.55 8.59
N THR A 28 0.91 15.10 8.21
CA THR A 28 2.17 15.82 8.47
C THR A 28 2.99 15.90 7.19
N GLY A 29 3.69 17.01 6.97
CA GLY A 29 4.38 17.25 5.71
C GLY A 29 3.40 17.21 4.52
N THR A 30 3.74 16.46 3.49
CA THR A 30 2.98 16.35 2.23
C THR A 30 2.68 14.90 1.85
N THR A 31 2.81 13.94 2.77
CA THR A 31 2.57 12.53 2.47
C THR A 31 1.86 11.81 3.61
N PHE A 32 1.22 10.69 3.27
CA PHE A 32 0.76 9.68 4.23
C PHE A 32 0.82 8.30 3.59
N THR A 33 0.70 7.26 4.42
CA THR A 33 0.72 5.87 3.96
C THR A 33 -0.64 5.22 4.15
N LEU A 34 -1.03 4.43 3.15
CA LEU A 34 -2.11 3.46 3.24
C LEU A 34 -1.50 2.07 3.46
N ASP A 35 -2.09 1.31 4.38
CA ASP A 35 -1.73 -0.08 4.59
C ASP A 35 -2.17 -0.95 3.41
N GLU A 36 -1.65 -2.19 3.34
CA GLU A 36 -2.13 -3.17 2.37
C GLU A 36 -3.64 -3.37 2.51
N GLY A 37 -4.36 -3.37 1.39
CA GLY A 37 -5.80 -3.53 1.39
C GLY A 37 -6.50 -2.94 0.18
N VAL A 38 -7.83 -3.08 0.20
CA VAL A 38 -8.74 -2.54 -0.80
C VAL A 38 -9.54 -1.41 -0.16
N TYR A 39 -9.44 -0.23 -0.72
CA TYR A 39 -10.20 0.95 -0.35
C TYR A 39 -11.16 1.26 -1.51
N ALA A 40 -12.47 1.15 -1.25
CA ALA A 40 -13.48 1.47 -2.25
C ALA A 40 -13.57 2.98 -2.50
N ASP A 41 -14.23 3.37 -3.59
CA ASP A 41 -14.53 4.75 -3.92
C ASP A 41 -15.16 5.48 -2.72
N GLY A 42 -14.65 6.68 -2.44
CA GLY A 42 -15.11 7.51 -1.34
C GLY A 42 -14.56 7.13 0.04
N VAL A 43 -13.82 6.03 0.17
CA VAL A 43 -13.22 5.62 1.46
C VAL A 43 -12.00 6.48 1.82
N VAL A 44 -11.16 6.79 0.83
CA VAL A 44 -9.97 7.62 1.03
C VAL A 44 -10.23 9.03 0.54
N GLN A 45 -10.24 10.00 1.46
CA GLN A 45 -10.46 11.40 1.13
C GLN A 45 -9.47 12.29 1.86
N ILE A 46 -9.20 13.48 1.32
CA ILE A 46 -8.32 14.50 1.90
C ILE A 46 -9.04 15.84 1.91
N ARG A 47 -8.87 16.61 2.99
CA ARG A 47 -9.30 18.02 3.07
C ARG A 47 -8.26 18.84 3.82
N GLN A 48 -8.29 20.15 3.62
CA GLN A 48 -7.45 21.09 4.37
C GLN A 48 -8.29 22.16 5.06
N THR A 49 -7.74 22.75 6.11
CA THR A 49 -8.34 23.84 6.88
C THR A 49 -7.37 25.01 6.93
N ASP A 50 -7.81 26.18 6.46
CA ASP A 50 -6.99 27.40 6.46
C ASP A 50 -6.78 27.97 7.89
N VAL A 51 -5.95 29.01 7.99
CA VAL A 51 -5.65 29.67 9.28
C VAL A 51 -6.90 30.33 9.91
N ALA A 52 -7.89 30.69 9.10
CA ALA A 52 -9.15 31.25 9.57
C ALA A 52 -10.16 30.17 10.02
N GLY A 53 -9.87 28.89 9.81
CA GLY A 53 -10.71 27.76 10.16
C GLY A 53 -11.68 27.31 9.07
N ASN A 54 -11.54 27.79 7.83
CA ASN A 54 -12.39 27.33 6.72
C ASN A 54 -11.89 25.98 6.19
N VAL A 55 -12.78 25.00 6.10
CA VAL A 55 -12.50 23.65 5.60
C VAL A 55 -12.81 23.58 4.11
N SER A 56 -11.90 23.02 3.30
CA SER A 56 -12.12 22.80 1.87
C SER A 56 -13.15 21.69 1.60
N ASP A 57 -13.62 21.61 0.36
CA ASP A 57 -14.24 20.37 -0.12
C ASP A 57 -13.24 19.21 -0.04
N SER A 58 -13.76 18.00 0.21
CA SER A 58 -12.94 16.78 0.24
C SER A 58 -12.57 16.32 -1.17
N VAL A 59 -11.31 15.96 -1.37
CA VAL A 59 -10.83 15.27 -2.57
C VAL A 59 -10.88 13.77 -2.33
N ASN A 60 -11.63 13.04 -3.16
CA ASN A 60 -11.72 11.59 -3.15
C ASN A 60 -10.66 10.98 -4.08
N LEU A 61 -9.94 9.96 -3.60
CA LEU A 61 -8.92 9.24 -4.38
C LEU A 61 -9.49 8.20 -5.35
N GLY A 62 -10.77 7.85 -5.24
CA GLY A 62 -11.39 6.77 -5.99
C GLY A 62 -11.12 5.40 -5.38
N ASP A 63 -11.35 4.35 -6.17
CA ASP A 63 -10.98 2.99 -5.80
C ASP A 63 -9.45 2.84 -5.76
N VAL A 64 -8.90 2.43 -4.61
CA VAL A 64 -7.47 2.21 -4.40
C VAL A 64 -7.23 0.79 -3.91
N THR A 65 -6.34 0.07 -4.56
CA THR A 65 -5.79 -1.19 -4.04
C THR A 65 -4.32 -0.99 -3.74
N VAL A 66 -3.94 -1.21 -2.49
CA VAL A 66 -2.55 -1.26 -2.06
C VAL A 66 -2.17 -2.72 -1.95
N ASP A 67 -1.30 -3.15 -2.85
CA ASP A 67 -0.68 -4.48 -2.82
C ASP A 67 0.78 -4.33 -2.41
N ALA A 68 1.12 -4.81 -1.22
CA ALA A 68 2.49 -4.88 -0.73
C ALA A 68 2.94 -6.35 -0.57
N THR A 69 2.19 -7.29 -1.14
CA THR A 69 2.49 -8.71 -1.03
C THR A 69 3.73 -9.06 -1.84
N ILE A 70 4.65 -9.79 -1.21
CA ILE A 70 5.84 -10.32 -1.87
C ILE A 70 5.64 -11.82 -2.03
N ALA A 71 5.58 -12.30 -3.26
CA ALA A 71 5.57 -13.73 -3.54
C ALA A 71 6.89 -14.35 -3.09
N ALA A 72 6.83 -15.40 -2.27
CA ALA A 72 8.01 -16.13 -1.86
C ALA A 72 8.60 -16.90 -3.07
N PRO A 73 9.92 -16.86 -3.30
CA PRO A 73 10.54 -17.69 -4.32
C PRO A 73 10.38 -19.17 -3.92
N SER A 74 10.14 -20.02 -4.90
CA SER A 74 10.14 -21.46 -4.74
C SER A 74 11.45 -22.06 -5.20
N LEU A 75 11.89 -23.11 -4.51
CA LEU A 75 13.07 -23.88 -4.85
C LEU A 75 12.65 -25.31 -5.17
N ALA A 76 13.18 -25.86 -6.25
CA ALA A 76 13.01 -27.25 -6.60
C ALA A 76 14.33 -27.85 -7.10
N LEU A 77 14.49 -29.17 -6.95
CA LEU A 77 15.59 -29.88 -7.60
C LEU A 77 15.33 -29.91 -9.11
N THR A 78 16.35 -29.64 -9.92
CA THR A 78 16.22 -29.74 -11.39
C THR A 78 15.96 -31.20 -11.79
N THR A 79 16.54 -32.13 -11.03
CA THR A 79 16.30 -33.57 -11.16
C THR A 79 16.50 -34.21 -9.80
N ASP A 80 15.51 -34.96 -9.33
CA ASP A 80 15.62 -35.80 -8.15
C ASP A 80 16.16 -37.18 -8.56
N THR A 81 17.29 -37.61 -7.99
CA THR A 81 18.03 -38.79 -8.49
C THR A 81 17.90 -39.95 -7.52
N ASN A 82 18.02 -41.19 -8.02
CA ASN A 82 17.97 -42.45 -7.25
C ASN A 82 16.59 -42.81 -6.68
N VAL A 83 15.97 -41.94 -5.88
CA VAL A 83 14.59 -42.09 -5.41
C VAL A 83 13.83 -40.84 -5.83
N THR A 84 12.67 -41.02 -6.43
CA THR A 84 11.85 -39.88 -6.84
C THR A 84 11.11 -39.31 -5.63
N ASP A 85 11.15 -38.00 -5.48
CA ASP A 85 10.39 -37.22 -4.51
C ASP A 85 10.82 -37.43 -3.05
N ASP A 86 12.05 -37.91 -2.83
CA ASP A 86 12.67 -37.94 -1.49
C ASP A 86 13.52 -36.69 -1.21
N GLY A 87 13.70 -35.83 -2.22
CA GLY A 87 14.42 -34.57 -2.11
C GLY A 87 15.94 -34.73 -2.01
N ILE A 88 16.49 -35.89 -2.40
CA ILE A 88 17.93 -36.18 -2.36
C ILE A 88 18.46 -36.35 -3.77
N THR A 89 19.29 -35.40 -4.21
CA THR A 89 19.92 -35.45 -5.53
C THR A 89 21.45 -35.52 -5.51
N SER A 90 21.98 -36.21 -6.52
CA SER A 90 23.39 -36.20 -6.90
C SER A 90 23.71 -35.15 -7.98
N ASN A 91 22.68 -34.50 -8.54
CA ASN A 91 22.81 -33.32 -9.40
C ASN A 91 22.81 -32.05 -8.53
N GLY A 92 23.85 -31.23 -8.62
CA GLY A 92 23.96 -29.99 -7.83
C GLY A 92 23.09 -28.82 -8.30
N GLU A 93 22.25 -29.01 -9.33
CA GLU A 93 21.42 -27.96 -9.91
C GLU A 93 20.05 -27.84 -9.24
N VAL A 94 19.74 -26.63 -8.75
CA VAL A 94 18.41 -26.24 -8.26
C VAL A 94 17.78 -25.23 -9.20
N THR A 95 16.47 -25.36 -9.41
CA THR A 95 15.67 -24.32 -10.06
C THR A 95 15.10 -23.41 -8.99
N VAL A 96 15.19 -22.11 -9.25
CA VAL A 96 14.57 -21.06 -8.43
C VAL A 96 13.55 -20.36 -9.33
N SER A 97 12.32 -20.25 -8.86
CA SER A 97 11.25 -19.56 -9.57
C SER A 97 10.47 -18.65 -8.61
N GLY A 98 9.86 -17.61 -9.15
CA GLY A 98 9.13 -16.57 -8.43
C GLY A 98 8.78 -15.45 -9.38
#